data_AF-A0A9E6VY66-F1
#
_entry.id   AF-A0A9E6VY66-F1
#
_cell.length_a   1.000
_cell.length_b   1.000
_cell.length_c   1.000
_cell.angle_alpha   90.00
_cell.angle_beta   90.00
_cell.angle_gamma   90.00
#
_symmetry.space_group_name_H-M   'P 1'
#
loop_
_entity.id
_entity.type
_entity.pdbx_description
1 polymer ?
#
loop_
_entity_poly.entity_id
_entity_poly.type
_entity_poly.pdbx_seq_one_letter_code
_entity_poly.pdbx_strand_id
1 'polypeptide(L)'
;ADTIIIQEDTEFDAEFVTVREGAAKGRYVRPAGLDFKEGDIGLEAGRVLSPRDIGLLAAMNIPWLTVRRKPRIALLSTGDELVHPGEPVGPNQIISSNSLLLAAMVRAAGGEPIDLGIARDNAASIKEKARGAKDADMLVTLGGASVGDHDLVQSVLAEEGLKVDFWRIAMRPGKPLMFGDFAGIPTLGMPGNPVSGMICSFLFLFPAMDALNGLAPRTPPRQKAVLEHDLGENDRREDYMRARLIGEQDGLPLVRLFPKQDSSMLSPLSEADCLVVRSPFAKALKAGAEVEIIPLSAPYPTV
;
A
#
# COMPACT_ATOMS: atom_id res chain seq x y z
N ALA A 1 30.58 35.51 -27.50
CA ALA A 1 29.53 35.22 -28.48
C ALA A 1 28.17 35.35 -27.81
N ASP A 2 27.16 35.89 -28.48
CA ASP A 2 25.82 36.14 -27.93
C ASP A 2 24.71 35.39 -28.69
N THR A 3 25.07 34.62 -29.72
CA THR A 3 24.15 33.89 -30.60
C THR A 3 24.89 32.68 -31.16
N ILE A 4 24.21 31.55 -31.32
CA ILE A 4 24.74 30.35 -31.98
C ILE A 4 23.95 30.12 -33.28
N ILE A 5 24.64 29.80 -34.37
CA ILE A 5 24.04 29.31 -35.61
C ILE A 5 24.23 27.80 -35.65
N ILE A 6 23.16 27.06 -35.95
CA ILE A 6 23.23 25.60 -36.08
C ILE A 6 23.90 25.21 -37.39
N GLN A 7 24.54 24.04 -37.43
CA GLN A 7 25.35 23.62 -38.57
C GLN A 7 24.54 23.58 -39.87
N GLU A 8 23.26 23.20 -39.77
CA GLU A 8 22.31 23.09 -40.86
C GLU A 8 22.08 24.43 -41.60
N ASP A 9 22.29 25.57 -40.92
CA ASP A 9 22.13 26.92 -41.47
C ASP A 9 23.45 27.50 -42.01
N THR A 10 24.49 26.67 -42.11
CA THR A 10 25.84 27.08 -42.53
C THR A 10 26.40 26.18 -43.63
N GLU A 11 27.33 26.73 -44.41
CA GLU A 11 28.25 25.99 -45.26
C GLU A 11 29.67 26.17 -44.75
N PHE A 12 30.37 25.05 -44.57
CA PHE A 12 31.79 25.06 -44.28
C PHE A 12 32.58 24.72 -45.55
N ASP A 13 33.54 25.57 -45.90
CA ASP A 13 34.60 25.24 -46.84
C ASP A 13 35.90 24.90 -46.07
N ALA A 14 37.08 24.88 -46.72
CA ALA A 14 38.32 24.50 -46.06
C ALA A 14 38.77 25.46 -44.93
N GLU A 15 38.31 26.72 -44.93
CA GLU A 15 38.81 27.77 -44.02
C GLU A 15 37.70 28.68 -43.47
N PHE A 16 36.57 28.81 -44.18
CA PHE A 16 35.48 29.71 -43.84
C PHE A 16 34.15 28.98 -43.61
N VAL A 17 33.35 29.55 -42.72
CA VAL A 17 31.93 29.20 -42.54
C VAL A 17 31.09 30.33 -43.12
N THR A 18 30.30 30.03 -44.15
CA THR A 18 29.29 30.93 -44.69
C THR A 18 27.97 30.67 -43.98
N VAL A 19 27.41 31.71 -43.35
CA VAL A 19 26.09 31.65 -42.71
C VAL A 19 25.02 31.89 -43.78
N ARG A 20 24.19 30.88 -44.07
CA ARG A 20 23.11 30.97 -45.05
C ARG A 20 21.86 31.61 -44.46
N GLU A 21 21.53 31.26 -43.22
CA GLU A 21 20.42 31.83 -42.46
C GLU A 21 20.92 32.38 -41.11
N GLY A 22 20.64 33.66 -40.85
CA GLY A 22 21.03 34.31 -39.60
C GLY A 22 20.08 33.96 -38.45
N ALA A 23 20.56 34.13 -37.20
CA ALA A 23 19.74 33.97 -36.01
C ALA A 23 19.58 35.27 -35.23
N ALA A 24 18.43 35.41 -34.55
CA ALA A 24 18.21 36.52 -33.62
C ALA A 24 19.17 36.43 -32.42
N LYS A 25 19.52 37.60 -31.87
CA LYS A 25 20.40 37.69 -30.69
C LYS A 25 19.90 36.80 -29.56
N GLY A 26 20.80 36.01 -28.96
CA GLY A 26 20.48 35.10 -27.85
C GLY A 26 19.93 33.74 -28.27
N ARG A 27 19.65 33.51 -29.57
CA ARG A 27 19.13 32.22 -30.03
C ARG A 27 20.17 31.12 -29.81
N TYR A 28 19.67 29.98 -29.33
CA TYR A 28 20.45 28.79 -28.97
C TYR A 28 21.52 28.97 -27.88
N VAL A 29 21.61 30.17 -27.27
CA VAL A 29 22.45 30.39 -26.09
C VAL A 29 21.67 29.97 -24.85
N ARG A 30 22.25 29.06 -24.05
CA ARG A 30 21.71 28.69 -22.74
C ARG A 30 22.46 29.47 -21.66
N PRO A 31 21.83 30.45 -20.99
CA PRO A 31 22.51 31.25 -19.97
C PRO A 31 22.87 30.40 -18.73
N ALA A 32 23.85 30.86 -17.96
CA ALA A 32 24.14 30.30 -16.65
C ALA A 32 22.91 30.41 -15.73
N GLY A 33 22.58 29.32 -15.04
CA GLY A 33 21.38 29.26 -14.20
C GLY A 33 20.06 29.27 -14.97
N LEU A 34 20.05 28.78 -16.22
CA LEU A 34 18.82 28.59 -17.01
C LEU A 34 17.83 27.64 -16.29
N ASP A 35 18.34 26.61 -15.62
CA ASP A 35 17.54 25.59 -14.94
C ASP A 35 17.43 25.87 -13.43
N PHE A 36 18.58 25.93 -12.75
CA PHE A 36 18.68 26.25 -11.32
C PHE A 36 19.95 27.04 -11.01
N LYS A 37 19.92 27.78 -9.90
CA LYS A 37 21.01 28.62 -9.42
C LYS A 37 21.52 28.13 -8.07
N GLU A 38 22.71 28.58 -7.71
CA GLU A 38 23.24 28.38 -6.38
C GLU A 38 22.32 29.03 -5.33
N GLY A 39 21.97 28.25 -4.30
CA GLY A 39 21.04 28.67 -3.25
C GLY A 39 19.57 28.29 -3.49
N ASP A 40 19.20 27.82 -4.69
CA ASP A 40 17.85 27.34 -4.94
C ASP A 40 17.56 26.06 -4.14
N ILE A 41 16.34 25.97 -3.60
CA ILE A 41 15.83 24.74 -3.02
C ILE A 41 15.34 23.85 -4.17
N GLY A 42 16.18 22.89 -4.58
CA GLY A 42 15.82 21.96 -5.66
C GLY A 42 14.65 21.04 -5.29
N LEU A 43 14.65 20.48 -4.08
CA LEU A 43 13.61 19.59 -3.57
C LEU A 43 13.38 19.83 -2.07
N GLU A 44 12.12 19.76 -1.66
CA GLU A 44 11.71 19.86 -0.26
C GLU A 44 11.74 18.50 0.44
N ALA A 45 12.07 18.50 1.73
CA ALA A 45 12.01 17.31 2.58
C ALA A 45 10.55 16.83 2.78
N GLY A 46 10.37 15.52 2.99
CA GLY A 46 9.03 14.91 3.10
C GLY A 46 8.42 14.49 1.75
N ARG A 47 9.22 14.49 0.69
CA ARG A 47 8.87 14.00 -0.64
C ARG A 47 9.36 12.57 -0.85
N VAL A 48 8.57 11.76 -1.55
CA VAL A 48 9.03 10.49 -2.12
C VAL A 48 9.77 10.77 -3.43
N LEU A 49 11.00 10.26 -3.54
CA LEU A 49 11.85 10.50 -4.70
C LEU A 49 11.40 9.66 -5.90
N SER A 50 10.95 10.35 -6.95
CA SER A 50 10.73 9.76 -8.27
C SER A 50 12.03 9.70 -9.08
N PRO A 51 12.07 8.94 -10.19
CA PRO A 51 13.22 8.96 -11.11
C PRO A 51 13.60 10.37 -11.61
N ARG A 52 12.62 11.27 -11.72
CA ARG A 52 12.83 12.67 -12.12
C ARG A 52 13.56 13.46 -11.04
N ASP A 53 13.18 13.26 -9.79
CA ASP A 53 13.84 13.90 -8.64
C ASP A 53 15.30 13.44 -8.53
N ILE A 54 15.58 12.15 -8.76
CA ILE A 54 16.94 11.61 -8.81
C ILE A 54 17.76 12.28 -9.92
N GLY A 55 17.18 12.46 -11.11
CA GLY A 55 17.85 13.15 -12.22
C GLY A 55 18.19 14.60 -11.91
N LEU A 56 17.27 15.34 -11.28
CA LEU A 56 17.51 16.72 -10.86
C LEU A 56 18.64 16.82 -9.82
N LEU A 57 18.60 15.97 -8.79
CA LEU A 57 19.63 15.93 -7.74
C LEU A 57 21.02 15.58 -8.30
N ALA A 58 21.07 14.65 -9.26
CA ALA A 58 22.31 14.32 -9.95
C ALA A 58 22.83 15.50 -10.81
N ALA A 59 21.95 16.20 -11.51
CA ALA A 59 22.30 17.40 -12.28
C ALA A 59 22.80 18.55 -11.38
N MET A 60 22.29 18.63 -10.15
CA MET A 60 22.77 19.52 -9.08
C MET A 60 24.08 19.04 -8.44
N ASN A 61 24.66 17.93 -8.91
CA ASN A 61 25.88 17.32 -8.39
C ASN A 61 25.80 16.96 -6.89
N ILE A 62 24.65 16.41 -6.45
CA ILE A 62 24.41 15.94 -5.08
C ILE A 62 24.59 14.41 -5.03
N PRO A 63 25.74 13.89 -4.54
CA PRO A 63 26.02 12.45 -4.59
C PRO A 63 25.36 11.65 -3.47
N TRP A 64 24.97 12.31 -2.36
CA TRP A 64 24.42 11.68 -1.17
C TRP A 64 23.20 12.45 -0.67
N LEU A 65 22.18 11.70 -0.26
CA LEU A 65 20.93 12.26 0.24
C LEU A 65 20.67 11.74 1.65
N THR A 66 20.23 12.63 2.52
CA THR A 66 19.65 12.22 3.80
C THR A 66 18.20 11.83 3.56
N VAL A 67 17.89 10.55 3.76
CA VAL A 67 16.55 9.99 3.58
C VAL A 67 16.08 9.33 4.88
N ARG A 68 14.77 9.15 5.02
CA ARG A 68 14.24 8.30 6.10
C ARG A 68 14.52 6.84 5.77
N ARG A 69 14.92 6.07 6.79
CA ARG A 69 15.02 4.61 6.65
C ARG A 69 13.63 4.00 6.46
N LYS A 70 13.59 2.82 5.87
CA LYS A 70 12.35 2.05 5.76
C LYS A 70 11.80 1.71 7.16
N PRO A 71 10.47 1.76 7.37
CA PRO A 71 9.86 1.32 8.61
C PRO A 71 9.95 -0.20 8.70
N ARG A 72 10.32 -0.69 9.87
CA ARG A 72 10.47 -2.11 10.20
C ARG A 72 9.16 -2.60 10.80
N ILE A 73 8.47 -3.50 10.11
CA ILE A 73 7.13 -3.98 10.51
C ILE A 73 7.25 -5.43 10.96
N ALA A 74 7.10 -5.69 12.25
CA ALA A 74 7.10 -7.04 12.79
C ALA A 74 5.77 -7.74 12.52
N LEU A 75 5.81 -8.96 11.98
CA LEU A 75 4.63 -9.76 11.66
C LEU A 75 4.62 -10.99 12.57
N LEU A 76 3.54 -11.17 13.32
CA LEU A 76 3.35 -12.31 14.22
C LEU A 76 2.06 -13.05 13.87
N SER A 77 2.19 -14.28 13.38
CA SER A 77 1.05 -15.17 13.22
C SER A 77 0.77 -15.93 14.51
N THR A 78 -0.49 -16.25 14.77
CA THR A 78 -0.91 -17.05 15.94
C THR A 78 -1.92 -18.11 15.50
N GLY A 79 -1.74 -19.34 15.96
CA GLY A 79 -2.68 -20.43 15.72
C GLY A 79 -2.00 -21.79 15.74
N ASP A 80 -2.51 -22.72 16.52
CA ASP A 80 -2.00 -24.10 16.55
C ASP A 80 -2.28 -24.86 15.24
N GLU A 81 -3.28 -24.41 14.48
CA GLU A 81 -3.62 -24.91 13.15
C GLU A 81 -2.61 -24.47 12.08
N LEU A 82 -1.77 -23.46 12.33
CA LEU A 82 -0.93 -22.89 11.27
C LEU A 82 0.37 -23.68 11.07
N VAL A 83 0.72 -23.91 9.80
CA VAL A 83 2.04 -24.40 9.36
C VAL A 83 2.58 -23.55 8.22
N HIS A 84 3.89 -23.57 8.00
CA HIS A 84 4.50 -22.83 6.90
C HIS A 84 4.25 -23.52 5.55
N PRO A 85 4.18 -22.75 4.44
CA PRO A 85 4.15 -23.33 3.10
C PRO A 85 5.32 -24.30 2.88
N GLY A 86 5.01 -25.50 2.40
CA GLY A 86 6.00 -26.56 2.16
C GLY A 86 6.22 -27.52 3.34
N GLU A 87 5.70 -27.22 4.52
CA GLU A 87 5.69 -28.16 5.64
C GLU A 87 4.58 -29.22 5.48
N PRO A 88 4.74 -30.42 6.09
CA PRO A 88 3.67 -31.41 6.16
C PRO A 88 2.42 -30.85 6.85
N VAL A 89 1.25 -31.04 6.23
CA VAL A 89 -0.03 -30.57 6.76
C VAL A 89 -0.71 -31.67 7.56
N GLY A 90 -0.87 -31.47 8.86
CA GLY A 90 -1.61 -32.37 9.74
C GLY A 90 -3.15 -32.27 9.57
N PRO A 91 -3.91 -33.17 10.21
CA PRO A 91 -5.37 -33.28 10.03
C PRO A 91 -6.18 -32.02 10.35
N ASN A 92 -5.68 -31.16 11.25
CA ASN A 92 -6.34 -29.92 11.69
C ASN A 92 -5.49 -28.69 11.37
N GLN A 93 -4.63 -28.77 10.36
CA GLN A 93 -3.71 -27.69 10.02
C GLN A 93 -4.02 -27.05 8.68
N ILE A 94 -3.73 -25.77 8.58
CA ILE A 94 -3.84 -24.95 7.38
C ILE A 94 -2.53 -24.19 7.16
N ILE A 95 -2.29 -23.80 5.91
CA ILE A 95 -1.08 -23.08 5.53
C ILE A 95 -1.19 -21.60 5.93
N SER A 96 -0.21 -21.08 6.67
CA SER A 96 -0.07 -19.66 6.98
C SER A 96 0.36 -18.87 5.73
N SER A 97 -0.63 -18.48 4.93
CA SER A 97 -0.43 -17.63 3.73
C SER A 97 -0.43 -16.13 4.05
N ASN A 98 -1.12 -15.71 5.12
CA ASN A 98 -1.29 -14.30 5.45
C ASN A 98 0.02 -13.58 5.80
N SER A 99 0.94 -14.26 6.50
CA SER A 99 2.24 -13.65 6.85
C SER A 99 3.04 -13.31 5.61
N LEU A 100 3.03 -14.18 4.60
CA LEU A 100 3.69 -13.93 3.32
C LEU A 100 2.99 -12.83 2.51
N LEU A 101 1.65 -12.84 2.49
CA LEU A 101 0.85 -11.79 1.86
C LEU A 101 1.20 -10.42 2.46
N LEU A 102 1.16 -10.29 3.79
CA LEU A 102 1.48 -9.03 4.46
C LEU A 102 2.95 -8.64 4.30
N ALA A 103 3.88 -9.59 4.36
CA ALA A 103 5.29 -9.29 4.11
C ALA A 103 5.51 -8.74 2.68
N ALA A 104 4.80 -9.26 1.68
CA ALA A 104 4.84 -8.73 0.32
C ALA A 104 4.23 -7.32 0.25
N MET A 105 3.10 -7.09 0.92
CA MET A 105 2.46 -5.78 0.99
C MET A 105 3.33 -4.72 1.69
N VAL A 106 3.97 -5.07 2.81
CA VAL A 106 4.91 -4.18 3.51
C VAL A 106 6.07 -3.79 2.59
N ARG A 107 6.66 -4.74 1.87
CA ARG A 107 7.74 -4.43 0.91
C ARG A 107 7.25 -3.52 -0.22
N ALA A 108 6.06 -3.79 -0.76
CA ALA A 108 5.46 -2.97 -1.80
C ALA A 108 5.18 -1.53 -1.34
N ALA A 109 4.82 -1.34 -0.07
CA ALA A 109 4.63 -0.02 0.55
C ALA A 109 5.94 0.63 1.06
N GLY A 110 7.11 0.07 0.73
CA GLY A 110 8.42 0.66 1.07
C GLY A 110 8.94 0.34 2.47
N GLY A 111 8.31 -0.61 3.18
CA GLY A 111 8.76 -1.09 4.49
C GLY A 111 9.68 -2.31 4.45
N GLU A 112 10.16 -2.71 5.62
CA GLU A 112 10.95 -3.91 5.87
C GLU A 112 10.16 -4.86 6.79
N PRO A 113 9.62 -5.99 6.30
CA PRO A 113 8.92 -6.94 7.16
C PRO A 113 9.91 -7.77 7.98
N ILE A 114 9.62 -7.93 9.26
CA ILE A 114 10.33 -8.83 10.18
C ILE A 114 9.37 -9.97 10.53
N ASP A 115 9.62 -11.16 10.00
CA ASP A 115 8.79 -12.33 10.32
C ASP A 115 9.18 -12.89 11.70
N LEU A 116 8.28 -12.76 12.67
CA LEU A 116 8.44 -13.35 14.00
C LEU A 116 8.04 -14.84 14.00
N GLY A 117 7.39 -15.31 12.95
CA GLY A 117 6.89 -16.67 12.78
C GLY A 117 5.50 -16.88 13.37
N ILE A 118 5.18 -18.15 13.59
CA ILE A 118 3.90 -18.60 14.16
C ILE A 118 4.09 -18.85 15.65
N ALA A 119 3.36 -18.11 16.49
CA ALA A 119 3.19 -18.43 17.90
C ALA A 119 2.10 -19.49 18.07
N ARG A 120 2.32 -20.40 19.02
CA ARG A 120 1.30 -21.34 19.48
C ARG A 120 0.25 -20.62 20.31
N ASP A 121 -0.94 -21.20 20.42
CA ASP A 121 -2.05 -20.64 21.20
C ASP A 121 -1.86 -20.85 22.72
N ASN A 122 -0.73 -20.37 23.23
CA ASN A 122 -0.45 -20.30 24.65
C ASN A 122 0.34 -19.04 25.00
N ALA A 123 0.18 -18.59 26.25
CA ALA A 123 0.76 -17.34 26.73
C ALA A 123 2.29 -17.29 26.57
N ALA A 124 3.00 -18.38 26.87
CA ALA A 124 4.46 -18.40 26.80
C ALA A 124 4.98 -18.15 25.37
N SER A 125 4.41 -18.85 24.38
CA SER A 125 4.81 -18.72 22.97
C SER A 125 4.49 -17.35 22.40
N ILE A 126 3.30 -16.81 22.69
CA ILE A 126 2.90 -15.47 22.25
C ILE A 126 3.84 -14.40 22.83
N LYS A 127 4.12 -14.46 24.14
CA LYS A 127 5.02 -13.50 24.82
C LYS A 127 6.44 -13.57 24.26
N GLU A 128 6.99 -14.78 24.12
CA GLU A 128 8.33 -14.99 23.57
C GLU A 128 8.45 -14.36 22.17
N LYS A 129 7.50 -14.68 21.29
CA LYS A 129 7.50 -14.22 19.91
C LYS A 129 7.29 -12.71 19.81
N ALA A 130 6.34 -12.16 20.57
CA ALA A 130 6.05 -10.71 20.58
C ALA A 130 7.24 -9.87 21.07
N ARG A 131 8.07 -10.38 21.98
CA ARG A 131 9.32 -9.71 22.40
C ARG A 131 10.33 -9.52 21.25
N GLY A 132 10.21 -10.31 20.18
CA GLY A 132 10.97 -10.11 18.95
C GLY A 132 10.65 -8.79 18.23
N ALA A 133 9.53 -8.13 18.56
CA ALA A 133 9.14 -6.85 17.99
C ALA A 133 9.92 -5.64 18.54
N LYS A 134 10.77 -5.81 19.56
CA LYS A 134 11.46 -4.72 20.29
C LYS A 134 12.17 -3.67 19.40
N ASP A 135 12.66 -4.08 18.23
CA ASP A 135 13.41 -3.22 17.29
C ASP A 135 12.58 -2.90 16.03
N ALA A 136 11.26 -3.09 16.09
CA ALA A 136 10.31 -2.76 15.04
C ALA A 136 9.64 -1.41 15.32
N ASP A 137 9.20 -0.75 14.26
CA ASP A 137 8.43 0.50 14.34
C ASP A 137 6.92 0.23 14.50
N MET A 138 6.49 -0.99 14.17
CA MET A 138 5.11 -1.44 14.34
C MET A 138 5.08 -2.97 14.47
N LEU A 139 4.19 -3.47 15.32
CA LEU A 139 3.81 -4.88 15.40
C LEU A 139 2.48 -5.10 14.67
N VAL A 140 2.41 -6.14 13.85
CA VAL A 140 1.18 -6.59 13.20
C VAL A 140 0.93 -8.03 13.58
N THR A 141 -0.18 -8.29 14.28
CA THR A 141 -0.59 -9.65 14.62
C THR A 141 -1.58 -10.19 13.60
N LEU A 142 -1.45 -11.46 13.26
CA LEU A 142 -2.23 -12.18 12.25
C LEU A 142 -2.91 -13.38 12.90
N GLY A 143 -4.24 -13.35 12.97
CA GLY A 143 -4.96 -14.28 13.85
C GLY A 143 -5.01 -13.74 15.28
N GLY A 144 -5.89 -14.31 16.11
CA GLY A 144 -6.13 -13.77 17.45
C GLY A 144 -6.66 -12.33 17.44
N ALA A 145 -7.59 -12.03 16.53
CA ALA A 145 -8.50 -10.89 16.67
C ALA A 145 -9.98 -11.35 16.69
N SER A 146 -10.21 -12.64 16.95
CA SER A 146 -11.54 -13.24 16.80
C SER A 146 -12.53 -12.66 17.80
N VAL A 147 -13.81 -12.68 17.43
CA VAL A 147 -14.90 -12.07 18.21
C VAL A 147 -15.32 -12.88 19.45
N GLY A 148 -14.52 -13.89 19.84
CA GLY A 148 -14.76 -14.67 21.06
C GLY A 148 -14.39 -13.87 22.30
N ASP A 149 -15.06 -14.17 23.42
CA ASP A 149 -14.95 -13.41 24.68
C ASP A 149 -13.57 -13.47 25.35
N HIS A 150 -12.63 -14.25 24.81
CA HIS A 150 -11.24 -14.28 25.24
C HIS A 150 -10.30 -14.42 24.04
N ASP A 151 -9.92 -13.30 23.44
CA ASP A 151 -8.79 -13.34 22.52
C ASP A 151 -7.50 -13.53 23.32
N LEU A 152 -6.90 -14.72 23.18
CA LEU A 152 -5.68 -15.07 23.90
C LEU A 152 -4.55 -14.11 23.57
N VAL A 153 -4.47 -13.61 22.33
CA VAL A 153 -3.41 -12.68 21.93
C VAL A 153 -3.59 -11.35 22.65
N GLN A 154 -4.80 -10.79 22.64
CA GLN A 154 -5.08 -9.53 23.32
C GLN A 154 -4.82 -9.63 24.83
N SER A 155 -5.32 -10.68 25.48
CA SER A 155 -5.17 -10.86 26.93
C SER A 155 -3.70 -11.07 27.33
N VAL A 156 -2.96 -11.91 26.61
CA VAL A 156 -1.56 -12.19 26.89
C VAL A 156 -0.67 -10.98 26.62
N LEU A 157 -0.92 -10.25 25.53
CA LEU A 157 -0.16 -9.04 25.24
C LEU A 157 -0.52 -7.91 26.20
N ALA A 158 -1.77 -7.83 26.70
CA ALA A 158 -2.17 -6.84 27.70
C ALA A 158 -1.40 -7.00 29.01
N GLU A 159 -1.12 -8.23 29.44
CA GLU A 159 -0.23 -8.49 30.59
C GLU A 159 1.20 -7.99 30.39
N GLU A 160 1.68 -7.97 29.15
CA GLU A 160 3.01 -7.49 28.78
C GLU A 160 3.00 -5.99 28.37
N GLY A 161 1.88 -5.29 28.59
CA GLY A 161 1.78 -3.84 28.39
C GLY A 161 1.05 -3.38 27.13
N LEU A 162 0.33 -4.27 26.42
CA LEU A 162 -0.57 -3.86 25.34
C LEU A 162 -1.72 -3.00 25.90
N LYS A 163 -1.83 -1.78 25.38
CA LYS A 163 -2.96 -0.88 25.61
C LYS A 163 -3.77 -0.78 24.32
N VAL A 164 -5.02 -1.23 24.35
CA VAL A 164 -5.89 -1.23 23.17
C VAL A 164 -6.69 0.07 23.12
N ASP A 165 -6.60 0.79 21.99
CA ASP A 165 -7.31 2.04 21.76
C ASP A 165 -8.67 1.80 21.12
N PHE A 166 -8.73 0.92 20.12
CA PHE A 166 -10.00 0.51 19.53
C PHE A 166 -9.99 -0.95 19.12
N TRP A 167 -11.18 -1.53 19.15
CA TRP A 167 -11.44 -2.88 18.73
C TRP A 167 -12.76 -2.93 17.96
N ARG A 168 -12.70 -3.50 16.76
CA ARG A 168 -13.77 -3.63 15.77
C ARG A 168 -14.05 -2.37 14.95
N ILE A 169 -14.43 -2.62 13.71
CA ILE A 169 -14.80 -1.60 12.74
C ILE A 169 -16.02 -2.06 11.94
N ALA A 170 -16.86 -1.11 11.54
CA ALA A 170 -18.07 -1.35 10.77
C ALA A 170 -17.74 -1.58 9.28
N MET A 171 -17.03 -2.67 8.97
CA MET A 171 -16.67 -3.04 7.60
C MET A 171 -16.88 -4.54 7.32
N ARG A 172 -16.98 -4.89 6.04
CA ARG A 172 -16.98 -6.27 5.55
C ARG A 172 -16.11 -6.38 4.28
N PRO A 173 -15.23 -7.39 4.19
CA PRO A 173 -14.70 -8.17 5.30
C PRO A 173 -13.75 -7.32 6.17
N GLY A 174 -13.36 -7.79 7.37
CA GLY A 174 -12.42 -7.04 8.24
C GLY A 174 -12.99 -6.45 9.54
N LYS A 175 -14.20 -6.86 9.94
CA LYS A 175 -14.80 -6.45 11.24
C LYS A 175 -13.83 -6.53 12.43
N PRO A 176 -13.09 -7.62 12.67
CA PRO A 176 -12.11 -7.65 13.75
C PRO A 176 -10.82 -6.95 13.33
N LEU A 177 -10.65 -5.71 13.82
CA LEU A 177 -9.43 -4.95 13.69
C LEU A 177 -9.15 -4.34 15.07
N MET A 178 -7.90 -4.43 15.51
CA MET A 178 -7.45 -3.86 16.77
C MET A 178 -6.31 -2.89 16.50
N PHE A 179 -6.29 -1.75 17.19
CA PHE A 179 -5.11 -0.90 17.26
C PHE A 179 -4.77 -0.58 18.72
N GLY A 180 -3.49 -0.48 19.02
CA GLY A 180 -3.01 -0.12 20.34
C GLY A 180 -1.51 0.09 20.39
N ASP A 181 -0.98 0.13 21.60
CA ASP A 181 0.45 0.27 21.91
C ASP A 181 0.94 -0.94 22.70
N PHE A 182 1.94 -1.66 22.19
CA PHE A 182 2.58 -2.77 22.86
C PHE A 182 3.98 -2.34 23.32
N ALA A 183 4.13 -2.01 24.60
CA ALA A 183 5.40 -1.61 25.18
C ALA A 183 6.09 -0.44 24.44
N GLY A 184 5.31 0.55 23.97
CA GLY A 184 5.80 1.70 23.19
C GLY A 184 5.84 1.46 21.67
N ILE A 185 5.40 0.30 21.18
CA ILE A 185 5.36 -0.05 19.77
C ILE A 185 3.89 -0.03 19.29
N PRO A 186 3.54 0.81 18.30
CA PRO A 186 2.23 0.76 17.66
C PRO A 186 1.90 -0.66 17.18
N THR A 187 0.71 -1.14 17.49
CA THR A 187 0.31 -2.53 17.24
C THR A 187 -1.02 -2.58 16.49
N LEU A 188 -1.04 -3.28 15.36
CA LEU A 188 -2.23 -3.52 14.54
C LEU A 188 -2.61 -5.00 14.55
N GLY A 189 -3.73 -5.34 15.19
CA GLY A 189 -4.28 -6.69 15.17
C GLY A 189 -5.17 -6.90 13.97
N MET A 190 -4.72 -7.74 13.04
CA MET A 190 -5.37 -7.98 11.75
C MET A 190 -6.30 -9.19 11.81
N PRO A 191 -7.38 -9.21 11.01
CA PRO A 191 -8.21 -10.40 10.86
C PRO A 191 -7.40 -11.61 10.34
N GLY A 192 -7.73 -12.80 10.83
CA GLY A 192 -7.09 -14.06 10.37
C GLY A 192 -7.45 -14.51 8.95
N ASN A 193 -8.44 -13.87 8.31
CA ASN A 193 -8.85 -14.22 6.95
C ASN A 193 -8.07 -13.40 5.89
N PRO A 194 -7.47 -14.03 4.87
CA PRO A 194 -6.54 -13.38 3.92
C PRO A 194 -7.10 -12.14 3.23
N VAL A 195 -8.34 -12.22 2.73
CA VAL A 195 -8.98 -11.11 2.01
C VAL A 195 -9.16 -9.91 2.94
N SER A 196 -9.55 -10.19 4.18
CA SER A 196 -9.68 -9.17 5.21
C SER A 196 -8.33 -8.54 5.53
N GLY A 197 -7.28 -9.35 5.67
CA GLY A 197 -5.92 -8.88 5.91
C GLY A 197 -5.41 -7.93 4.81
N MET A 198 -5.65 -8.27 3.54
CA MET A 198 -5.28 -7.39 2.42
C MET A 198 -6.06 -6.08 2.43
N ILE A 199 -7.38 -6.14 2.60
CA ILE A 199 -8.23 -4.94 2.61
C ILE A 199 -7.90 -4.03 3.80
N CYS A 200 -7.73 -4.60 4.99
CA CYS A 200 -7.29 -3.85 6.16
C CYS A 200 -5.87 -3.27 5.97
N SER A 201 -5.01 -3.91 5.18
CA SER A 201 -3.68 -3.36 4.91
C SER A 201 -3.75 -2.09 4.09
N PHE A 202 -4.61 -2.06 3.08
CA PHE A 202 -4.85 -0.86 2.28
C PHE A 202 -5.46 0.30 3.08
N LEU A 203 -6.37 -0.02 4.00
CA LEU A 203 -7.13 0.97 4.76
C LEU A 203 -6.42 1.46 6.02
N PHE A 204 -5.52 0.65 6.60
CA PHE A 204 -4.94 0.94 7.91
C PHE A 204 -3.42 0.77 7.95
N LEU A 205 -2.88 -0.34 7.42
CA LEU A 205 -1.42 -0.58 7.47
C LEU A 205 -0.64 0.41 6.60
N PHE A 206 -1.06 0.64 5.35
CA PHE A 206 -0.36 1.57 4.46
C PHE A 206 -0.41 3.03 4.94
N PRO A 207 -1.57 3.56 5.37
CA PRO A 207 -1.62 4.88 6.00
C PRO A 207 -0.74 4.98 7.26
N ALA A 208 -0.67 3.92 8.08
CA ALA A 208 0.22 3.89 9.25
C ALA A 208 1.70 3.89 8.83
N MET A 209 2.07 3.15 7.79
CA MET A 209 3.43 3.14 7.24
C MET A 209 3.82 4.49 6.64
N ASP A 210 2.90 5.21 6.01
CA ASP A 210 3.13 6.58 5.55
C ASP A 210 3.44 7.51 6.71
N ALA A 211 2.65 7.43 7.79
CA ALA A 211 2.89 8.20 9.00
C ALA A 211 4.27 7.89 9.62
N LEU A 212 4.68 6.62 9.67
CA LEU A 212 6.02 6.21 10.11
C LEU A 212 7.13 6.77 9.20
N ASN A 213 6.85 6.91 7.91
CA ASN A 213 7.72 7.59 6.93
C ASN A 213 7.62 9.12 6.97
N GLY A 214 6.86 9.70 7.91
CA GLY A 214 6.65 11.16 7.97
C GLY A 214 5.98 11.73 6.72
N LEU A 215 5.20 10.91 6.01
CA LEU A 215 4.36 11.29 4.88
C LEU A 215 2.93 11.53 5.37
N ALA A 216 2.15 12.26 4.58
CA ALA A 216 0.72 12.32 4.78
C ALA A 216 0.13 10.91 4.56
N PRO A 217 -0.72 10.40 5.48
CA PRO A 217 -1.33 9.09 5.32
C PRO A 217 -2.16 9.01 4.03
N ARG A 218 -1.83 8.08 3.14
CA ARG A 218 -2.59 7.89 1.91
C ARG A 218 -3.99 7.35 2.22
N THR A 219 -4.92 7.57 1.31
CA THR A 219 -6.19 6.85 1.26
C THR A 219 -6.26 6.03 -0.03
N PRO A 220 -6.94 4.88 -0.03
CA PRO A 220 -7.30 4.17 -1.26
C PRO A 220 -7.85 5.11 -2.34
N PRO A 221 -7.30 5.09 -3.57
CA PRO A 221 -7.93 5.83 -4.66
C PRO A 221 -9.32 5.25 -4.92
N ARG A 222 -10.32 6.12 -5.03
CA ARG A 222 -11.68 5.75 -5.43
C ARG A 222 -11.93 6.21 -6.86
N GLN A 223 -12.53 5.33 -7.66
CA GLN A 223 -12.89 5.59 -9.04
C GLN A 223 -14.36 5.19 -9.26
N LYS A 224 -15.07 5.92 -10.12
CA LYS A 224 -16.42 5.54 -10.55
C LYS A 224 -16.37 4.38 -11.53
N ALA A 225 -17.32 3.46 -11.43
CA ALA A 225 -17.49 2.34 -12.34
C ALA A 225 -18.99 2.04 -12.52
N VAL A 226 -19.32 1.21 -13.50
CA VAL A 226 -20.69 0.76 -13.78
C VAL A 226 -20.84 -0.70 -13.37
N LEU A 227 -21.87 -1.01 -12.60
CA LEU A 227 -22.14 -2.38 -12.14
C LEU A 227 -22.88 -3.19 -13.21
N GLU A 228 -22.36 -4.36 -13.55
CA GLU A 228 -22.93 -5.19 -14.62
C GLU A 228 -24.23 -5.94 -14.25
N HIS A 229 -24.54 -6.09 -12.97
CA HIS A 229 -25.73 -6.82 -12.49
C HIS A 229 -26.44 -6.13 -11.33
N ASP A 230 -27.63 -6.62 -10.99
CA ASP A 230 -28.36 -6.16 -9.80
C ASP A 230 -27.61 -6.54 -8.51
N LEU A 231 -27.53 -5.62 -7.57
CA LEU A 231 -26.89 -5.84 -6.27
C LEU A 231 -27.84 -5.47 -5.13
N GLY A 232 -28.02 -6.39 -4.19
CA GLY A 232 -28.90 -6.23 -3.04
C GLY A 232 -28.47 -5.07 -2.12
N GLU A 233 -29.35 -4.69 -1.21
CA GLU A 233 -29.05 -3.66 -0.18
C GLU A 233 -27.87 -4.05 0.70
N ASN A 234 -27.19 -3.03 1.25
CA ASN A 234 -26.09 -3.23 2.18
C ASN A 234 -26.55 -3.00 3.63
N ASP A 235 -25.86 -3.66 4.57
CA ASP A 235 -26.14 -3.50 5.99
C ASP A 235 -25.33 -2.33 6.59
N ARG A 236 -25.24 -2.27 7.92
CA ARG A 236 -24.53 -1.22 8.68
C ARG A 236 -23.01 -1.13 8.42
N ARG A 237 -22.42 -2.03 7.64
CA ARG A 237 -20.98 -2.10 7.37
C ARG A 237 -20.66 -1.52 6.01
N GLU A 238 -19.52 -0.85 5.87
CA GLU A 238 -18.97 -0.58 4.53
C GLU A 238 -18.47 -1.91 3.93
N ASP A 239 -18.95 -2.26 2.74
CA ASP A 239 -18.59 -3.53 2.07
C ASP A 239 -17.52 -3.29 1.00
N TYR A 240 -16.52 -4.15 0.97
CA TYR A 240 -15.43 -4.14 -0.01
C TYR A 240 -15.48 -5.46 -0.79
N MET A 241 -16.19 -5.45 -1.92
CA MET A 241 -16.52 -6.65 -2.69
C MET A 241 -15.55 -6.82 -3.85
N ARG A 242 -14.88 -7.97 -3.95
CA ARG A 242 -13.95 -8.24 -5.05
C ARG A 242 -14.69 -8.28 -6.39
N ALA A 243 -14.10 -7.69 -7.41
CA ALA A 243 -14.66 -7.62 -8.74
C ALA A 243 -13.58 -7.67 -9.82
N ARG A 244 -14.01 -8.04 -11.03
CA ARG A 244 -13.22 -7.92 -12.25
C ARG A 244 -13.67 -6.73 -13.07
N LEU A 245 -12.74 -6.12 -13.79
CA LEU A 245 -13.03 -5.21 -14.89
C LEU A 245 -13.32 -6.05 -16.13
N ILE A 246 -14.48 -5.84 -16.76
CA ILE A 246 -14.93 -6.65 -17.91
C ILE A 246 -15.15 -5.82 -19.18
N GLY A 247 -14.74 -4.55 -19.15
CA GLY A 247 -14.86 -3.63 -20.27
C GLY A 247 -15.11 -2.21 -19.77
N GLU A 248 -15.70 -1.41 -20.65
CA GLU A 248 -16.12 -0.04 -20.35
C GLU A 248 -17.56 0.15 -20.81
N GLN A 249 -18.30 1.00 -20.10
CA GLN A 249 -19.64 1.44 -20.45
C GLN A 249 -19.74 2.94 -20.16
N ASP A 250 -20.16 3.72 -21.15
CA ASP A 250 -20.31 5.19 -21.04
C ASP A 250 -19.04 5.91 -20.56
N GLY A 251 -17.86 5.39 -20.94
CA GLY A 251 -16.55 5.93 -20.55
C GLY A 251 -16.13 5.61 -19.11
N LEU A 252 -16.87 4.75 -18.40
CA LEU A 252 -16.53 4.24 -17.09
C LEU A 252 -16.19 2.74 -17.16
N PRO A 253 -15.30 2.21 -16.30
CA PRO A 253 -15.06 0.78 -16.22
C PRO A 253 -16.34 0.02 -15.88
N LEU A 254 -16.60 -1.08 -16.59
CA LEU A 254 -17.70 -2.00 -16.31
C LEU A 254 -17.19 -3.10 -15.36
N VAL A 255 -17.83 -3.26 -14.21
CA VAL A 255 -17.38 -4.17 -13.15
C VAL A 255 -18.36 -5.33 -12.94
N ARG A 256 -17.80 -6.52 -12.75
CA ARG A 256 -18.54 -7.72 -12.34
C ARG A 256 -17.96 -8.28 -11.05
N LEU A 257 -18.78 -8.32 -10.00
CA LEU A 257 -18.46 -8.97 -8.74
C LEU A 257 -18.20 -10.47 -8.94
N PHE A 258 -17.27 -11.02 -8.16
CA PHE A 258 -17.20 -12.48 -8.02
C PHE A 258 -18.45 -13.03 -7.35
N PRO A 259 -18.95 -14.21 -7.76
CA PRO A 259 -20.19 -14.78 -7.21
C PRO A 259 -20.07 -15.17 -5.74
N LYS A 260 -18.84 -15.44 -5.27
CA LYS A 260 -18.55 -15.76 -3.86
C LYS A 260 -17.63 -14.70 -3.29
N GLN A 261 -18.09 -14.04 -2.22
CA GLN A 261 -17.38 -12.99 -1.50
C GLN A 261 -16.85 -13.46 -0.13
N ASP A 262 -16.60 -14.76 0.05
CA ASP A 262 -16.05 -15.28 1.30
C ASP A 262 -14.62 -14.77 1.55
N SER A 263 -14.37 -14.29 2.77
CA SER A 263 -13.11 -13.65 3.15
C SER A 263 -11.90 -14.58 3.24
N SER A 264 -12.12 -15.90 3.21
CA SER A 264 -11.06 -16.91 3.17
C SER A 264 -10.56 -17.21 1.74
N MET A 265 -11.30 -16.80 0.70
CA MET A 265 -11.01 -17.20 -0.68
C MET A 265 -9.92 -16.34 -1.32
N LEU A 266 -8.72 -16.93 -1.48
CA LEU A 266 -7.57 -16.30 -2.12
C LEU A 266 -7.62 -16.31 -3.66
N SER A 267 -8.18 -17.33 -4.31
CA SER A 267 -8.20 -17.37 -5.78
C SER A 267 -8.99 -16.19 -6.39
N PRO A 268 -10.22 -15.87 -5.94
CA PRO A 268 -10.92 -14.66 -6.40
C PRO A 268 -10.19 -13.36 -6.04
N LEU A 269 -9.41 -13.35 -4.95
CA LEU A 269 -8.62 -12.18 -4.58
C LEU A 269 -7.47 -11.95 -5.58
N SER A 270 -6.76 -13.03 -5.95
CA SER A 270 -5.67 -12.97 -6.93
C SER A 270 -6.14 -12.60 -8.33
N GLU A 271 -7.40 -12.87 -8.66
CA GLU A 271 -8.01 -12.55 -9.95
C GLU A 271 -8.76 -11.20 -9.95
N ALA A 272 -8.87 -10.53 -8.80
CA ALA A 272 -9.62 -9.30 -8.67
C ALA A 272 -8.83 -8.12 -9.23
N ASP A 273 -9.49 -7.33 -10.08
CA ASP A 273 -8.95 -6.08 -10.61
C ASP A 273 -9.29 -4.88 -9.72
N CYS A 274 -10.36 -4.99 -8.92
CA CYS A 274 -10.83 -3.93 -8.03
C CYS A 274 -11.69 -4.45 -6.87
N LEU A 275 -11.96 -3.56 -5.92
CA LEU A 275 -12.95 -3.74 -4.86
C LEU A 275 -14.10 -2.76 -5.08
N VAL A 276 -15.32 -3.23 -5.29
CA VAL A 276 -16.53 -2.39 -5.26
C VAL A 276 -16.83 -2.01 -3.82
N VAL A 277 -16.97 -0.71 -3.57
CA VAL A 277 -17.26 -0.15 -2.25
C VAL A 277 -18.75 0.11 -2.12
N ARG A 278 -19.37 -0.46 -1.09
CA ARG A 278 -20.77 -0.21 -0.74
C ARG A 278 -20.84 0.51 0.59
N SER A 279 -21.33 1.74 0.58
CA SER A 279 -21.55 2.50 1.83
C SER A 279 -22.50 1.75 2.77
N PRO A 280 -22.38 1.96 4.11
CA PRO A 280 -23.37 1.48 5.06
C PRO A 280 -24.80 1.88 4.67
N PHE A 281 -25.74 0.95 4.81
CA PHE A 281 -27.17 1.13 4.51
C PHE A 281 -27.49 1.53 3.06
N ALA A 282 -26.55 1.30 2.13
CA ALA A 282 -26.78 1.56 0.72
C ALA A 282 -27.97 0.74 0.19
N LYS A 283 -28.89 1.40 -0.54
CA LYS A 283 -30.03 0.74 -1.18
C LYS A 283 -29.58 -0.27 -2.23
N ALA A 284 -30.47 -1.17 -2.63
CA ALA A 284 -30.24 -2.06 -3.75
C ALA A 284 -29.96 -1.25 -5.04
N LEU A 285 -29.08 -1.76 -5.88
CA LEU A 285 -28.71 -1.19 -7.18
C LEU A 285 -29.16 -2.12 -8.30
N LYS A 286 -29.46 -1.53 -9.45
CA LYS A 286 -29.74 -2.25 -10.69
C LYS A 286 -28.49 -2.31 -11.56
N ALA A 287 -28.45 -3.29 -12.46
CA ALA A 287 -27.46 -3.30 -13.54
C ALA A 287 -27.42 -1.94 -14.25
N GLY A 288 -26.22 -1.46 -14.58
CA GLY A 288 -25.97 -0.14 -15.14
C GLY A 288 -25.82 0.99 -14.11
N ALA A 289 -26.02 0.73 -12.81
CA ALA A 289 -25.83 1.73 -11.78
C ALA A 289 -24.35 2.09 -11.58
N GLU A 290 -24.08 3.36 -11.29
CA GLU A 290 -22.75 3.83 -10.91
C GLU A 290 -22.40 3.34 -9.48
N VAL A 291 -21.17 2.87 -9.30
CA VAL A 291 -20.59 2.44 -8.03
C VAL A 291 -19.19 3.04 -7.87
N GLU A 292 -18.70 3.13 -6.64
CA GLU A 292 -17.29 3.40 -6.37
C GLU A 292 -16.49 2.10 -6.33
N ILE A 293 -15.29 2.15 -6.90
CA ILE A 293 -14.31 1.07 -6.82
C ILE A 293 -12.97 1.56 -6.29
N ILE A 294 -12.24 0.63 -5.68
CA ILE A 294 -10.82 0.75 -5.38
C ILE A 294 -10.07 -0.16 -6.37
N PRO A 295 -9.32 0.38 -7.33
CA PRO A 295 -8.51 -0.42 -8.25
C PRO A 295 -7.39 -1.18 -7.52
N LEU A 296 -7.12 -2.41 -7.96
CA LEU A 296 -6.03 -3.28 -7.49
C LEU A 296 -4.91 -3.47 -8.54
N SER A 297 -5.12 -3.00 -9.77
CA SER A 297 -4.24 -3.18 -10.93
C SER A 297 -2.94 -2.37 -10.91
N ALA A 298 -2.81 -1.44 -9.96
CA ALA A 298 -1.52 -0.86 -9.60
C ALA A 298 -1.05 -1.54 -8.30
N PRO A 299 0.27 -1.77 -8.08
CA PRO A 299 0.72 -1.88 -6.70
C PRO A 299 0.16 -0.64 -6.00
N TYR A 300 -0.75 -0.87 -5.05
CA TYR A 300 -1.46 0.20 -4.34
C TYR A 300 -0.49 1.33 -4.07
N PRO A 301 -0.79 2.51 -4.59
CA PRO A 301 0.16 3.33 -5.35
C PRO A 301 1.57 3.19 -4.77
N THR A 302 2.49 2.58 -5.51
CA THR A 302 3.90 2.96 -5.32
C THR A 302 3.93 4.48 -5.41
N VAL A 303 4.23 5.13 -4.28
CA VAL A 303 4.28 6.59 -4.20
C VAL A 303 5.33 7.09 -5.17
#